data_AF-A0AAP8U6V7-F1
#
_entry.id   AF-A0AAP8U6V7-F1
#
_cell.length_a   1.000
_cell.length_b   1.000
_cell.length_c   1.000
_cell.angle_alpha   90.00
_cell.angle_beta   90.00
_cell.angle_gamma   90.00
#
_symmetry.space_group_name_H-M   'P 1'
#
loop_
_entity.id
_entity.type
_entity.pdbx_description
1 polymer ?
#
loop_
_entity_poly.entity_id
_entity_poly.type
_entity_poly.pdbx_seq_one_letter_code
_entity_poly.pdbx_strand_id
1 'polypeptide(L)'
;MKKFKNLHELNSYLVDQISSSLMNVGEETKKTMQDRIDKDVYESYTPTIDKRTGKLKNDIEISLSHNTVSISPTRSENEKYIPRIIETGEGYDWINSRIYKTKQKRPFVQNTKEEIVDKKLHIKTLKSSLKQKKIIVD
;
A
#
# COMPACT_ATOMS: atom_id res chain seq x y z
N MET A 1 -2.82 -18.48 29.86
CA MET A 1 -1.58 -17.82 29.38
C MET A 1 -0.73 -18.83 28.64
N LYS A 2 -0.03 -18.41 27.59
CA LYS A 2 0.93 -19.27 26.88
C LYS A 2 2.18 -19.47 27.77
N LYS A 3 2.73 -20.68 27.80
CA LYS A 3 3.94 -21.01 28.57
C LYS A 3 5.08 -21.33 27.59
N PHE A 4 6.30 -20.96 27.95
CA PHE A 4 7.50 -21.16 27.14
C PHE A 4 8.57 -21.87 27.97
N LYS A 5 9.36 -22.74 27.36
CA LYS A 5 10.37 -23.54 28.05
C LYS A 5 11.65 -22.75 28.32
N ASN A 6 11.96 -21.76 27.48
CA ASN A 6 13.15 -20.93 27.58
C ASN A 6 12.95 -19.58 26.86
N LEU A 7 13.92 -18.68 27.03
CA LEU A 7 13.90 -17.34 26.42
C LEU A 7 13.93 -17.37 24.88
N HIS A 8 14.58 -18.38 24.30
CA HIS A 8 14.63 -18.54 22.85
C HIS A 8 13.24 -18.81 22.27
N GLU A 9 12.47 -19.71 22.89
CA GLU A 9 11.10 -20.01 22.47
C GLU A 9 10.17 -18.79 22.62
N LEU A 10 10.31 -18.02 23.71
CA LEU A 10 9.58 -16.77 23.89
C LEU A 10 9.92 -15.76 22.80
N ASN A 11 11.22 -15.56 22.51
CA ASN A 11 11.67 -14.60 21.51
C ASN A 11 11.16 -14.97 20.11
N SER A 12 11.30 -16.23 19.70
CA SER A 12 10.78 -16.72 18.43
C SER A 12 9.27 -16.51 18.31
N TYR A 13 8.51 -16.81 19.37
CA TYR A 13 7.07 -16.55 19.39
C TYR A 13 6.73 -15.07 19.20
N LEU A 14 7.42 -14.16 19.90
CA LEU A 14 7.19 -12.71 19.78
C LEU A 14 7.51 -12.21 18.37
N VAL A 15 8.62 -12.66 17.79
CA VAL A 15 8.99 -12.32 16.40
C VAL A 15 7.90 -12.77 15.43
N ASP A 16 7.39 -13.99 15.57
CA ASP A 16 6.30 -14.50 14.72
C ASP A 16 5.02 -13.66 14.87
N GLN A 17 4.67 -13.28 16.10
CA GLN A 17 3.50 -12.45 16.35
C GLN A 17 3.66 -11.07 15.73
N ILE A 18 4.83 -10.43 15.89
CA ILE A 18 5.13 -9.13 15.31
C ILE A 18 5.10 -9.21 13.78
N SER A 19 5.79 -10.17 13.17
CA SER A 19 5.83 -10.38 11.72
C SER A 19 4.44 -10.54 11.12
N SER A 20 3.60 -11.41 11.71
CA SER A 20 2.21 -11.56 11.27
C SER A 20 1.39 -10.27 11.48
N SER A 21 1.68 -9.48 12.52
CA SER A 21 0.98 -8.20 12.74
C SER A 21 1.42 -7.12 11.77
N LEU A 22 2.68 -7.12 11.34
CA LEU A 22 3.18 -6.28 10.26
C LEU A 22 2.51 -6.61 8.92
N MET A 23 2.24 -7.89 8.64
CA MET A 23 1.46 -8.26 7.46
C MET A 23 0.06 -7.64 7.48
N ASN A 24 -0.62 -7.62 8.63
CA ASN A 24 -1.92 -6.94 8.75
C ASN A 24 -1.81 -5.42 8.48
N VAL A 25 -0.71 -4.79 8.89
CA VAL A 25 -0.42 -3.37 8.54
C VAL A 25 -0.22 -3.22 7.03
N GLY A 26 0.46 -4.18 6.40
CA GLY A 26 0.60 -4.24 4.95
C GLY A 26 -0.74 -4.30 4.23
N GLU A 27 -1.65 -5.15 4.69
CA GLU A 27 -3.00 -5.28 4.11
C GLU A 27 -3.84 -4.01 4.27
N GLU A 28 -3.82 -3.38 5.45
CA GLU A 28 -4.51 -2.10 5.67
C GLU A 28 -3.94 -0.99 4.76
N THR A 29 -2.62 -0.98 4.59
CA THR A 29 -1.94 -0.01 3.71
C THR A 29 -2.28 -0.25 2.25
N LYS A 30 -2.31 -1.52 1.81
CA LYS A 30 -2.74 -1.91 0.46
C LYS A 30 -4.17 -1.49 0.20
N LYS A 31 -5.10 -1.74 1.12
CA LYS A 31 -6.49 -1.29 1.00
C LYS A 31 -6.59 0.22 0.90
N THR A 32 -5.87 0.95 1.74
CA THR A 32 -5.82 2.42 1.67
C THR A 32 -5.30 2.88 0.31
N MET A 33 -4.25 2.25 -0.22
CA MET A 33 -3.72 2.55 -1.55
C MET A 33 -4.73 2.27 -2.67
N GLN A 34 -5.50 1.19 -2.55
CA GLN A 34 -6.57 0.86 -3.48
C GLN A 34 -7.66 1.95 -3.50
N ASP A 35 -8.05 2.46 -2.33
CA ASP A 35 -9.02 3.54 -2.21
C ASP A 35 -8.44 4.87 -2.77
N ARG A 36 -7.15 5.14 -2.55
CA ARG A 36 -6.46 6.30 -3.16
C ARG A 36 -6.36 6.18 -4.67
N ILE A 37 -6.13 4.99 -5.22
CA ILE A 37 -6.13 4.78 -6.67
C ILE A 37 -7.50 5.10 -7.25
N ASP A 38 -8.58 4.65 -6.61
CA ASP A 38 -9.92 4.98 -7.07
C ASP A 38 -10.13 6.49 -7.08
N LYS A 39 -9.89 7.15 -5.95
CA LYS A 39 -10.11 8.59 -5.77
C LYS A 39 -9.20 9.47 -6.63
N ASP A 40 -7.89 9.24 -6.55
CA ASP A 40 -6.88 10.14 -7.12
C ASP A 40 -6.61 9.84 -8.59
N VAL A 41 -6.91 8.62 -9.07
CA VAL A 41 -6.59 8.18 -10.44
C VAL A 41 -7.84 7.86 -11.26
N TYR A 42 -8.81 7.17 -10.67
CA TYR A 42 -9.95 6.64 -11.42
C TYR A 42 -11.10 7.63 -11.52
N GLU A 43 -11.48 8.26 -10.41
CA GLU A 43 -12.51 9.28 -10.31
C GLU A 43 -12.06 10.63 -10.87
N SER A 44 -10.74 10.87 -10.92
CA SER A 44 -10.18 12.13 -11.45
C SER A 44 -10.53 12.38 -12.93
N TYR A 45 -10.95 11.35 -13.66
CA TYR A 45 -11.30 11.41 -15.08
C TYR A 45 -12.07 10.17 -15.53
N THR A 46 -13.18 10.31 -16.24
CA THR A 46 -13.87 9.15 -16.84
C THR A 46 -13.50 9.04 -18.33
N PRO A 47 -12.78 7.99 -18.78
CA PRO A 47 -12.48 7.81 -20.19
C PRO A 47 -13.75 7.54 -20.99
N THR A 48 -13.86 8.18 -22.16
CA THR A 48 -15.01 8.06 -23.06
C THR A 48 -14.92 6.88 -24.03
N ILE A 49 -13.72 6.36 -24.28
CA ILE A 49 -13.45 5.36 -25.33
C ILE A 49 -13.08 3.99 -24.73
N ASP A 50 -12.18 3.95 -23.76
CA ASP A 50 -11.66 2.70 -23.20
C ASP A 50 -12.18 2.40 -21.79
N LYS A 51 -12.62 1.17 -21.57
CA LYS A 51 -12.93 0.67 -20.21
C LYS A 51 -11.64 0.52 -19.41
N ARG A 52 -11.64 1.06 -18.19
CA ARG A 52 -10.53 0.89 -17.24
C ARG A 52 -10.36 -0.59 -16.90
N THR A 53 -9.14 -1.10 -17.00
CA THR A 53 -8.82 -2.51 -16.72
C THR A 53 -8.77 -2.84 -15.22
N GLY A 54 -8.73 -1.84 -14.34
CA GLY A 54 -8.56 -2.03 -12.88
C GLY A 54 -7.17 -2.53 -12.44
N LYS A 55 -6.27 -2.88 -13.38
CA LYS A 55 -4.98 -3.50 -13.06
C LYS A 55 -4.12 -2.70 -12.08
N LEU A 56 -4.13 -1.36 -12.14
CA LEU A 56 -3.31 -0.55 -11.21
C LEU A 56 -3.70 -0.79 -9.74
N LYS A 57 -5.00 -0.98 -9.48
CA LYS A 57 -5.55 -1.27 -8.15
C LYS A 57 -5.21 -2.69 -7.67
N ASN A 58 -5.03 -3.62 -8.61
CA ASN A 58 -4.76 -5.03 -8.33
C ASN A 58 -3.26 -5.33 -8.22
N ASP A 59 -2.42 -4.59 -8.95
CA ASP A 59 -0.98 -4.75 -9.03
C ASP A 59 -0.28 -4.01 -7.86
N ILE A 60 -0.59 -4.43 -6.63
CA ILE A 60 0.02 -3.95 -5.40
C ILE A 60 0.55 -5.14 -4.62
N GLU A 61 1.86 -5.12 -4.36
CA GLU A 61 2.58 -6.16 -3.64
C GLU A 61 2.85 -5.74 -2.20
N ILE A 62 2.72 -6.70 -1.29
CA ILE A 62 3.14 -6.59 0.10
C ILE A 62 4.32 -7.55 0.27
N SER A 63 5.45 -7.03 0.73
CA SER A 63 6.62 -7.83 1.07
C SER A 63 7.00 -7.61 2.53
N LEU A 64 7.37 -8.70 3.20
CA LEU A 64 7.89 -8.67 4.56
C LEU A 64 9.35 -9.10 4.53
N SER A 65 10.22 -8.25 5.04
CA SER A 65 11.62 -8.56 5.24
C SER A 65 12.01 -8.19 6.65
N HIS A 66 12.41 -9.19 7.44
CA HIS A 66 12.68 -9.04 8.87
C HIS A 66 11.49 -8.36 9.59
N ASN A 67 11.73 -7.20 10.21
CA ASN A 67 10.73 -6.42 10.94
C ASN A 67 10.16 -5.26 10.11
N THR A 68 10.25 -5.33 8.78
CA THR A 68 9.79 -4.27 7.87
C THR A 68 8.81 -4.85 6.87
N VAL A 69 7.61 -4.27 6.83
CA VAL A 69 6.64 -4.49 5.76
C VAL A 69 6.75 -3.36 4.74
N SER A 70 6.88 -3.73 3.47
CA SER A 70 6.93 -2.80 2.33
C SER A 70 5.73 -3.04 1.42
N ILE A 71 5.13 -1.95 0.95
CA ILE A 71 3.94 -1.97 0.10
C ILE A 71 4.24 -1.13 -1.12
N SER A 72 4.17 -1.76 -2.29
CA SER A 72 4.59 -1.13 -3.54
C SER A 72 3.62 -1.47 -4.68
N PRO A 73 3.19 -0.48 -5.48
CA PRO A 73 2.52 -0.77 -6.74
C PRO A 73 3.56 -1.32 -7.74
N THR A 74 3.18 -2.32 -8.54
CA THR A 74 4.12 -3.08 -9.39
C THR A 74 3.80 -3.02 -10.88
N ARG A 75 2.68 -2.36 -11.26
CA ARG A 75 2.23 -2.29 -12.65
C ARG A 75 3.31 -1.73 -13.57
N SER A 76 3.63 -2.49 -14.60
CA SER A 76 4.54 -2.09 -15.67
C SER A 76 3.94 -2.42 -17.03
N GLU A 77 4.11 -1.54 -18.01
CA GLU A 77 3.62 -1.74 -19.38
C GLU A 77 4.66 -1.21 -20.36
N ASN A 78 4.99 -2.00 -21.39
CA ASN A 78 5.99 -1.61 -22.40
C ASN A 78 7.28 -1.07 -21.77
N GLU A 79 7.81 -1.81 -20.78
CA GLU A 79 9.02 -1.45 -20.00
C GLU A 79 8.90 -0.18 -19.13
N LYS A 80 7.72 0.44 -19.08
CA LYS A 80 7.47 1.62 -18.26
C LYS A 80 6.83 1.26 -16.93
N TYR A 81 7.40 1.79 -15.85
CA TYR A 81 6.79 1.73 -14.53
C TYR A 81 5.63 2.74 -14.44
N ILE A 82 4.41 2.23 -14.56
CA ILE A 82 3.18 3.02 -14.68
C ILE A 82 2.91 3.90 -13.44
N PRO A 83 3.09 3.42 -12.19
CA PRO A 83 2.90 4.24 -11.00
C PRO A 83 3.69 5.54 -11.03
N ARG A 84 4.97 5.52 -11.44
CA ARG A 84 5.79 6.74 -11.55
C ARG A 84 5.17 7.74 -12.53
N ILE A 85 4.71 7.29 -13.70
CA ILE A 85 4.11 8.17 -14.71
C ILE A 85 2.84 8.83 -14.16
N ILE A 86 2.03 8.09 -13.41
CA ILE A 86 0.80 8.60 -12.79
C ILE A 86 1.11 9.59 -11.65
N GLU A 87 2.07 9.25 -10.79
CA GLU A 87 2.55 10.11 -9.71
C GLU A 87 3.08 11.45 -10.22
N THR A 88 3.94 11.41 -11.24
CA THR A 88 4.67 12.60 -11.70
C THR A 88 3.99 13.34 -12.84
N GLY A 89 3.06 12.70 -13.54
CA GLY A 89 2.47 13.23 -14.77
C GLY A 89 3.40 13.14 -15.99
N GLU A 90 4.59 12.55 -15.85
CA GLU A 90 5.63 12.53 -16.88
C GLU A 90 5.81 11.13 -17.49
N GLY A 91 5.86 11.06 -18.83
CA GLY A 91 6.10 9.80 -19.56
C GLY A 91 4.88 9.18 -20.25
N TYR A 92 3.74 9.88 -20.26
CA TYR A 92 2.60 9.51 -21.12
C TYR A 92 3.00 9.54 -22.60
N ASP A 93 2.45 8.64 -23.41
CA ASP A 93 2.69 8.60 -24.87
C ASP A 93 1.58 9.27 -25.68
N TRP A 94 0.44 9.59 -25.05
CA TRP A 94 -0.71 10.14 -25.74
C TRP A 94 -0.55 11.64 -25.98
N ILE A 95 0.32 12.02 -26.92
CA ILE A 95 0.76 13.41 -27.19
C ILE A 95 -0.41 14.39 -27.32
N ASN A 96 -1.52 13.97 -27.93
CA ASN A 96 -2.68 14.82 -28.14
C ASN A 96 -3.63 14.92 -26.93
N SER A 97 -3.46 14.07 -25.92
CA SER A 97 -4.31 14.03 -24.73
C SER A 97 -4.08 15.22 -23.79
N ARG A 98 -5.12 15.61 -23.05
CA ARG A 98 -5.00 16.64 -22.00
C ARG A 98 -3.97 16.24 -20.95
N ILE A 99 -3.92 14.97 -20.56
CA ILE A 99 -3.02 14.51 -19.49
C ILE A 99 -1.55 14.63 -19.90
N TYR A 100 -1.22 14.34 -21.16
CA TYR A 100 0.11 14.57 -21.70
C TYR A 100 0.47 16.05 -21.71
N LYS A 101 -0.43 16.90 -22.24
CA LYS A 101 -0.19 18.34 -22.38
C LYS A 101 -0.05 19.07 -21.04
N THR A 102 -0.86 18.69 -20.06
CA THR A 102 -0.91 19.34 -18.74
C THR A 102 0.05 18.72 -17.73
N LYS A 103 0.64 17.55 -18.02
CA LYS A 103 1.44 16.75 -17.08
C LYS A 103 0.71 16.56 -15.75
N GLN A 104 -0.59 16.28 -15.82
CA GLN A 104 -1.44 16.20 -14.63
C GLN A 104 -0.97 15.06 -13.72
N LYS A 105 -0.54 15.43 -12.51
CA LYS A 105 -0.12 14.53 -11.44
C LYS A 105 -1.32 13.93 -10.73
N ARG A 106 -1.22 12.65 -10.36
CA ARG A 106 -2.25 11.91 -9.62
C ARG A 106 -1.58 11.10 -8.51
N PRO A 107 -1.15 11.77 -7.42
CA PRO A 107 -0.16 11.24 -6.49
C PRO A 107 -0.75 10.27 -5.43
N PHE A 108 -1.27 9.13 -5.89
CA PHE A 108 -1.94 8.15 -5.03
C PHE A 108 -1.03 7.51 -3.97
N VAL A 109 0.25 7.26 -4.26
CA VAL A 109 1.24 6.70 -3.32
C VAL A 109 1.58 7.71 -2.23
N GLN A 110 1.88 8.95 -2.62
CA GLN A 110 2.19 10.01 -1.66
C GLN A 110 0.98 10.26 -0.76
N ASN A 111 -0.22 10.37 -1.34
CA ASN A 111 -1.44 10.57 -0.57
C ASN A 111 -1.77 9.37 0.33
N THR A 112 -1.45 8.14 -0.10
CA THR A 112 -1.59 6.94 0.75
C THR A 112 -0.69 7.06 1.97
N LYS A 113 0.58 7.43 1.78
CA LYS A 113 1.53 7.61 2.86
C LYS A 113 1.05 8.65 3.87
N GLU A 114 0.62 9.81 3.39
CA GLU A 114 0.06 10.88 4.23
C GLU A 114 -1.14 10.37 5.03
N GLU A 115 -2.09 9.71 4.38
CA GLU A 115 -3.29 9.20 5.04
C GLU A 115 -2.99 8.16 6.12
N ILE A 116 -2.06 7.24 5.85
CA ILE A 116 -1.62 6.21 6.82
C ILE A 116 -0.97 6.85 8.06
N VAL A 117 -0.18 7.91 7.86
CA VAL A 117 0.50 8.63 8.93
C VAL A 117 -0.48 9.48 9.73
N ASP A 118 -1.24 10.33 9.05
CA ASP A 118 -2.17 11.30 9.66
C ASP A 118 -3.26 10.60 10.46
N LYS A 119 -3.85 9.54 9.90
CA LYS A 119 -4.88 8.75 10.59
C LYS A 119 -4.29 7.72 11.57
N LYS A 120 -2.96 7.62 11.65
CA LYS A 120 -2.21 6.65 12.46
C LYS A 120 -2.65 5.20 12.22
N LEU A 121 -3.02 4.86 10.98
CA LEU A 121 -3.57 3.54 10.63
C LEU A 121 -2.55 2.43 10.92
N HIS A 122 -1.29 2.65 10.58
CA HIS A 122 -0.19 1.73 10.88
C HIS A 122 -0.08 1.37 12.38
N ILE A 123 -0.14 2.37 13.27
CA ILE A 123 -0.10 2.15 14.73
C ILE A 123 -1.36 1.43 15.21
N LYS A 124 -2.54 1.90 14.78
CA LYS A 124 -3.83 1.34 15.19
C LYS A 124 -3.95 -0.13 14.78
N THR A 125 -3.59 -0.45 13.54
CA THR A 125 -3.63 -1.82 13.00
C THR A 125 -2.62 -2.73 13.68
N LEU A 126 -1.40 -2.26 13.93
CA LEU A 126 -0.40 -3.03 14.66
C LEU A 126 -0.86 -3.35 16.08
N LYS A 127 -1.29 -2.34 16.85
CA LYS A 127 -1.80 -2.53 18.22
C LYS A 127 -3.02 -3.45 18.25
N SER A 128 -3.96 -3.28 17.32
CA SER A 128 -5.15 -4.13 17.21
C SER A 128 -4.79 -5.59 16.93
N SER A 129 -3.89 -5.83 15.96
CA SER A 129 -3.44 -7.18 15.61
C SER A 129 -2.71 -7.87 16.76
N LEU A 130 -1.82 -7.15 17.47
CA LEU A 130 -1.15 -7.67 18.66
C LEU A 130 -2.15 -7.98 19.80
N LYS A 131 -3.13 -7.11 20.01
CA LYS A 131 -4.18 -7.30 21.02
C LYS A 131 -5.00 -8.56 20.74
N GLN A 132 -5.35 -8.83 19.48
CA GLN A 132 -6.04 -10.08 19.07
C GLN A 132 -5.20 -11.32 19.41
N LYS A 133 -3.87 -11.19 19.37
CA LYS A 133 -2.90 -12.22 19.79
C LYS A 133 -2.63 -12.25 21.29
N LYS A 134 -3.40 -11.49 22.09
CA LYS A 134 -3.28 -11.36 23.55
C LYS A 134 -1.95 -10.74 23.99
N ILE A 135 -1.33 -9.93 23.12
CA ILE A 135 -0.16 -9.10 23.43
C ILE A 135 -0.66 -7.65 23.48
N ILE A 136 -0.56 -7.02 24.65
CA ILE A 136 -1.07 -5.66 24.87
C ILE A 136 0.11 -4.69 24.87
N VAL A 137 -0.04 -3.60 24.12
CA VAL A 137 0.93 -2.50 24.04
C VAL A 137 0.17 -1.21 24.31
N ASP A 138 0.43 -0.61 25.48
CA ASP A 138 -0.22 0.63 25.91
C ASP A 138 0.20 1.86 25.08
#